data_AF-A0A3M6JVM8-F1
#
_entry.id   AF-A0A3M6JVM8-F1
#
_cell.length_a   1.000
_cell.length_b   1.000
_cell.length_c   1.000
_cell.angle_alpha   90.00
_cell.angle_beta   90.00
_cell.angle_gamma   90.00
#
_symmetry.space_group_name_H-M   'P 1'
#
loop_
_entity.id
_entity.type
_entity.pdbx_description
1 polymer ?
#
loop_
_entity_poly.entity_id
_entity_poly.type
_entity_poly.pdbx_seq_one_letter_code
_entity_poly.pdbx_strand_id
1 'polypeptide(L)'
;MNRILLLVLFAVIFTGISVPAYGELITDHVVINEVDTNPFGDDSLAISEWVELYNPTDSEIDLSGWEIASTTVLKKTFTIPDGTVISPEQMLTFTYAKVWFTDSSESVELRNSSGEIIDKTPSISDLKNNFYSWQRSFDGHTDWEFSLGNAGGSNGKLASLDESSTVEITLATDKTDYVFDETAIIQGSVSEKVFVEIPTFQSEPILINISGPDFQRSVSLYPDFYLNYETTLDLVQVLGISEGTYTVTVNYAGQSQTTSFNVESEIIEINEFAESSFNIFVDKNEYFLK
;
A
#
# COMPACT_ATOMS: atom_id res chain seq x y z
N MET A 1 21.14 60.65 4.04
CA MET A 1 19.84 60.02 3.73
C MET A 1 20.05 59.13 2.51
N ASN A 2 20.28 57.83 2.69
CA ASN A 2 19.25 56.75 2.75
C ASN A 2 18.62 56.53 1.36
N ARG A 3 18.64 55.37 0.69
CA ARG A 3 18.93 53.97 1.07
C ARG A 3 19.31 53.17 -0.19
N ILE A 4 20.26 52.24 -0.05
CA ILE A 4 20.62 51.20 -1.02
C ILE A 4 19.64 50.02 -0.84
N LEU A 5 18.98 49.59 -1.90
CA LEU A 5 18.08 48.43 -1.90
C LEU A 5 18.90 47.17 -2.17
N LEU A 6 19.12 46.35 -1.15
CA LEU A 6 19.78 45.05 -1.26
C LEU A 6 18.71 43.99 -1.59
N LEU A 7 18.77 43.41 -2.79
CA LEU A 7 18.01 42.23 -3.18
C LEU A 7 18.74 40.99 -2.65
N VAL A 8 18.18 40.33 -1.63
CA VAL A 8 18.68 39.04 -1.13
C VAL A 8 17.94 37.93 -1.89
N LEU A 9 18.63 37.28 -2.83
CA LEU A 9 18.17 36.08 -3.50
C LEU A 9 18.42 34.88 -2.58
N PHE A 10 17.38 34.29 -2.00
CA PHE A 10 17.48 33.07 -1.20
C PHE A 10 17.47 31.85 -2.13
N ALA A 11 18.65 31.27 -2.39
CA ALA A 11 18.74 29.97 -3.05
C ALA A 11 18.50 28.88 -2.00
N VAL A 12 17.32 28.25 -2.03
CA VAL A 12 17.03 27.06 -1.25
C VAL A 12 17.77 25.89 -1.91
N ILE A 13 18.93 25.53 -1.37
CA ILE A 13 19.64 24.32 -1.75
C ILE A 13 18.90 23.15 -1.10
N PHE A 14 18.05 22.46 -1.86
CA PHE A 14 17.52 21.15 -1.48
C PHE A 14 18.70 20.17 -1.52
N THR A 15 19.35 19.95 -0.39
CA THR A 15 20.19 18.77 -0.20
C THR A 15 19.25 17.57 -0.16
N GLY A 16 19.14 16.88 -1.29
CA GLY A 16 18.51 15.57 -1.32
C GLY A 16 19.30 14.64 -0.39
N ILE A 17 18.78 14.40 0.81
CA ILE A 17 19.22 13.27 1.61
C ILE A 17 18.66 12.06 0.86
N SER A 18 19.48 11.43 0.04
CA SER A 18 19.22 10.10 -0.46
C SER A 18 19.22 9.18 0.75
N VAL A 19 18.04 8.90 1.29
CA VAL A 19 17.85 7.75 2.19
C VAL A 19 18.14 6.54 1.31
N PRO A 20 19.10 5.67 1.66
CA PRO A 20 19.26 4.42 0.94
C PRO A 20 17.94 3.66 1.07
N ALA A 21 17.35 3.29 -0.06
CA ALA A 21 16.32 2.28 -0.08
C ALA A 21 17.02 0.99 0.40
N TYR A 22 16.77 0.62 1.66
CA TYR A 22 17.07 -0.72 2.13
C TYR A 22 16.05 -1.63 1.45
N GLY A 23 16.36 -2.05 0.21
CA GLY A 23 15.76 -3.25 -0.33
C GLY A 23 16.28 -4.40 0.52
N GLU A 24 15.51 -4.80 1.52
CA GLU A 24 15.76 -6.01 2.30
C GLU A 24 15.87 -7.19 1.34
N LEU A 25 17.06 -7.77 1.26
CA LEU A 25 17.38 -8.85 0.33
C LEU A 25 16.91 -10.15 0.95
N ILE A 26 15.91 -10.80 0.34
CA ILE A 26 15.76 -12.25 0.50
C ILE A 26 17.03 -12.88 -0.04
N THR A 27 17.62 -13.76 0.77
CA THR A 27 18.86 -14.47 0.44
C THR A 27 18.64 -15.44 -0.74
N ASP A 28 19.64 -15.59 -1.60
CA ASP A 28 19.61 -16.43 -2.80
C ASP A 28 20.21 -17.83 -2.56
N HIS A 29 20.28 -18.26 -1.30
CA HIS A 29 20.90 -19.50 -0.85
C HIS A 29 20.17 -20.05 0.37
N VAL A 30 20.41 -21.32 0.70
CA VAL A 30 19.88 -21.93 1.93
C VAL A 30 20.42 -21.22 3.15
N VAL A 31 19.54 -20.84 4.06
CA VAL A 31 19.89 -20.14 5.30
C VAL A 31 19.53 -20.93 6.53
N ILE A 32 20.14 -20.57 7.65
CA ILE A 32 19.65 -20.88 8.99
C ILE A 32 18.43 -19.98 9.25
N ASN A 33 17.25 -20.57 9.39
CA ASN A 33 16.02 -19.82 9.62
C ASN A 33 15.74 -19.59 11.10
N GLU A 34 16.03 -20.61 11.91
CA GLU A 34 15.72 -20.60 13.34
C GLU A 34 16.71 -21.52 14.10
N VAL A 35 17.03 -21.13 15.33
CA VAL A 35 17.93 -21.85 16.24
C VAL A 35 17.43 -21.74 17.66
N ASP A 36 17.37 -22.87 18.35
CA ASP A 36 17.14 -22.93 19.79
C ASP A 36 18.34 -23.63 20.46
N THR A 37 19.10 -22.86 21.23
CA THR A 37 20.29 -23.32 21.94
C THR A 37 20.01 -23.73 23.39
N ASN A 38 18.81 -23.48 23.92
CA ASN A 38 18.44 -23.81 25.30
C ASN A 38 16.94 -24.11 25.42
N PRO A 39 16.46 -25.15 24.72
CA PRO A 39 15.05 -25.51 24.72
C PRO A 39 14.59 -25.97 26.10
N PHE A 40 13.26 -26.05 26.28
CA PHE A 40 12.68 -26.59 27.49
C PHE A 40 13.20 -28.01 27.81
N GLY A 41 13.89 -28.15 28.93
CA GLY A 41 14.47 -29.42 29.36
C GLY A 41 15.83 -29.24 30.01
N ASP A 42 16.62 -30.30 30.03
CA ASP A 42 18.04 -30.28 30.43
C ASP A 42 18.84 -30.90 29.29
N ASP A 43 19.58 -30.06 28.56
CA ASP A 43 20.33 -30.45 27.36
C ASP A 43 21.51 -31.38 27.68
N SER A 44 21.87 -31.53 28.95
CA SER A 44 22.84 -32.55 29.39
C SER A 44 22.21 -33.95 29.52
N LEU A 45 20.89 -34.03 29.62
CA LEU A 45 20.14 -35.27 29.78
C LEU A 45 19.51 -35.76 28.48
N ALA A 46 19.15 -34.87 27.55
CA ALA A 46 18.54 -35.20 26.26
C ALA A 46 19.20 -34.43 25.09
N ILE A 47 19.03 -34.93 23.87
CA ILE A 47 19.35 -34.17 22.65
C ILE A 47 18.09 -33.35 22.36
N SER A 48 18.15 -32.05 22.62
CA SER A 48 17.00 -31.16 22.53
C SER A 48 17.27 -29.93 21.68
N GLU A 49 18.48 -29.38 21.69
CA GLU A 49 18.86 -28.24 20.84
C GLU A 49 18.74 -28.56 19.35
N TRP A 50 18.33 -27.55 18.58
CA TRP A 50 18.02 -27.72 17.17
C TRP A 50 18.30 -26.49 16.32
N VAL A 51 18.44 -26.74 15.02
CA VAL A 51 18.66 -25.74 13.98
C VAL A 51 17.71 -26.04 12.82
N GLU A 52 16.99 -25.03 12.35
CA GLU A 52 16.19 -25.09 11.15
C GLU A 52 16.90 -24.41 9.99
N LEU A 53 16.90 -25.09 8.84
CA LEU A 53 17.32 -24.53 7.56
C LEU A 53 16.11 -24.24 6.68
N TYR A 54 16.17 -23.15 5.92
CA TYR A 54 15.14 -22.78 4.93
C TYR A 54 15.78 -22.58 3.55
N ASN A 55 15.10 -23.04 2.51
CA ASN A 55 15.50 -22.81 1.12
C ASN A 55 14.62 -21.71 0.49
N PRO A 56 15.10 -20.45 0.42
CA PRO A 56 14.39 -19.35 -0.23
C PRO A 56 14.46 -19.39 -1.76
N THR A 57 15.24 -20.29 -2.35
CA THR A 57 15.46 -20.34 -3.80
C THR A 57 14.31 -21.02 -4.54
N ASP A 58 14.27 -20.86 -5.85
CA ASP A 58 13.30 -21.50 -6.76
C ASP A 58 13.71 -22.92 -7.21
N SER A 59 14.80 -23.46 -6.67
CA SER A 59 15.34 -24.77 -7.03
C SER A 59 15.60 -25.66 -5.82
N GLU A 60 15.60 -26.98 -6.03
CA GLU A 60 16.00 -27.92 -4.98
C GLU A 60 17.51 -27.85 -4.73
N ILE A 61 17.92 -27.92 -3.45
CA ILE A 61 19.32 -27.85 -3.04
C ILE A 61 19.72 -29.14 -2.34
N ASP A 62 20.81 -29.75 -2.81
CA ASP A 62 21.44 -30.90 -2.17
C ASP A 62 22.37 -30.45 -1.03
N LEU A 63 22.03 -30.87 0.19
CA LEU A 63 22.74 -30.57 1.43
C LEU A 63 23.72 -31.68 1.84
N SER A 64 23.96 -32.68 0.97
CA SER A 64 24.88 -33.79 1.25
C SER A 64 26.26 -33.29 1.66
N GLY A 65 26.70 -33.68 2.87
CA GLY A 65 28.00 -33.31 3.41
C GLY A 65 28.13 -31.85 3.85
N TRP A 66 27.05 -31.06 3.82
CA TRP A 66 27.04 -29.74 4.45
C TRP A 66 27.16 -29.88 5.98
N GLU A 67 27.59 -28.82 6.65
CA GLU A 67 27.85 -28.83 8.08
C GLU A 67 27.08 -27.72 8.81
N ILE A 68 26.58 -28.06 10.02
CA ILE A 68 26.08 -27.10 10.99
C ILE A 68 27.08 -27.08 12.16
N ALA A 69 27.73 -25.94 12.37
CA ALA A 69 28.89 -25.82 13.26
C ALA A 69 28.69 -24.77 14.36
N SER A 70 28.97 -25.16 15.60
CA SER A 70 29.19 -24.23 16.71
C SER A 70 30.51 -23.47 16.50
N THR A 71 30.51 -22.18 16.83
CA THR A 71 31.70 -21.31 16.72
C THR A 71 32.41 -21.10 18.06
N THR A 72 31.84 -21.58 19.16
CA THR A 72 32.40 -21.45 20.50
C THR A 72 33.41 -22.55 20.83
N VAL A 73 33.81 -22.63 22.10
CA VAL A 73 34.79 -23.61 22.60
C VAL A 73 34.36 -25.06 22.44
N LEU A 74 33.06 -25.32 22.28
CA LEU A 74 32.53 -26.68 22.09
C LEU A 74 32.94 -27.26 20.74
N LYS A 75 33.00 -26.43 19.69
CA LYS A 75 33.38 -26.81 18.31
C LYS A 75 32.66 -28.06 17.79
N LYS A 76 31.43 -28.27 18.24
CA LYS A 76 30.60 -29.39 17.79
C LYS A 76 30.06 -29.08 16.41
N THR A 77 30.36 -29.98 15.48
CA THR A 77 29.95 -29.88 14.08
C THR A 77 29.13 -31.12 13.73
N PHE A 78 27.96 -30.89 13.15
CA PHE A 78 27.08 -31.91 12.58
C PHE A 78 27.23 -31.90 11.06
N THR A 79 27.49 -33.07 10.46
CA THR A 79 27.51 -33.23 9.00
C THR A 79 26.17 -33.80 8.54
N ILE A 80 25.51 -33.09 7.63
CA ILE A 80 24.22 -33.48 7.05
C ILE A 80 24.42 -34.75 6.19
N PRO A 81 23.61 -35.81 6.41
CA PRO A 81 23.76 -37.07 5.68
C PRO A 81 23.60 -36.93 4.17
N ASP A 82 24.35 -37.74 3.42
CA ASP A 82 24.22 -37.85 1.98
C ASP A 82 22.79 -38.19 1.53
N GLY A 83 22.34 -37.56 0.45
CA GLY A 83 20.99 -37.66 -0.10
C GLY A 83 19.95 -36.74 0.55
N THR A 84 20.37 -35.84 1.44
CA THR A 84 19.48 -34.83 2.04
C THR A 84 19.27 -33.69 1.06
N VAL A 85 18.03 -33.50 0.59
CA VAL A 85 17.66 -32.45 -0.37
C VAL A 85 16.56 -31.58 0.25
N ILE A 86 16.66 -30.27 0.09
CA ILE A 86 15.64 -29.30 0.50
C ILE A 86 14.99 -28.68 -0.74
N SER A 87 13.69 -28.89 -0.90
CA SER A 87 12.92 -28.31 -2.04
C SER A 87 12.72 -26.79 -1.87
N PRO A 88 12.33 -26.07 -2.94
CA PRO A 88 11.99 -24.65 -2.88
C PRO A 88 10.97 -24.35 -1.78
N GLU A 89 11.19 -23.27 -1.03
CA GLU A 89 10.31 -22.78 0.03
C GLU A 89 10.01 -23.83 1.12
N GLN A 90 10.90 -24.81 1.31
CA GLN A 90 10.77 -25.81 2.37
C GLN A 90 11.79 -25.58 3.49
N MET A 91 11.51 -26.20 4.63
CA MET A 91 12.31 -26.15 5.84
C MET A 91 12.73 -27.55 6.28
N LEU A 92 13.92 -27.65 6.90
CA LEU A 92 14.41 -28.87 7.52
C LEU A 92 14.99 -28.57 8.90
N THR A 93 14.54 -29.30 9.91
CA THR A 93 15.03 -29.17 11.29
C THR A 93 16.03 -30.28 11.61
N PHE A 94 17.13 -29.91 12.24
CA PHE A 94 18.21 -30.82 12.64
C PHE A 94 18.47 -30.76 14.14
N THR A 95 18.68 -31.94 14.72
CA THR A 95 19.19 -32.12 16.08
C THR A 95 20.44 -33.00 15.99
N TYR A 96 21.38 -32.86 16.92
CA TYR A 96 22.65 -33.59 16.82
C TYR A 96 23.10 -34.23 18.13
N ALA A 97 23.44 -33.40 19.11
CA ALA A 97 24.11 -33.87 20.30
C ALA A 97 23.59 -33.13 21.53
N LYS A 98 23.79 -33.76 22.70
CA LYS A 98 23.59 -33.10 23.99
C LYS A 98 24.53 -31.91 24.11
N VAL A 99 24.04 -30.76 24.55
CA VAL A 99 24.81 -29.51 24.70
C VAL A 99 25.55 -29.18 23.39
N TRP A 100 24.85 -29.06 22.27
CA TRP A 100 25.46 -28.83 20.95
C TRP A 100 26.13 -27.45 20.91
N PHE A 101 25.43 -26.45 21.43
CA PHE A 101 25.79 -25.05 21.47
C PHE A 101 26.00 -24.58 22.91
N THR A 102 26.51 -23.36 23.06
CA THR A 102 26.48 -22.67 24.36
C THR A 102 25.32 -21.68 24.40
N ASP A 103 24.66 -21.59 25.54
CA ASP A 103 23.54 -20.69 25.85
C ASP A 103 23.86 -19.19 25.72
N SER A 104 25.13 -18.80 25.59
CA SER A 104 25.54 -17.41 25.60
C SER A 104 26.63 -17.11 24.57
N SER A 105 26.47 -16.01 23.83
CA SER A 105 27.44 -15.51 22.85
C SER A 105 27.87 -16.57 21.81
N GLU A 106 26.93 -17.38 21.36
CA GLU A 106 27.15 -18.38 20.30
C GLU A 106 26.83 -17.79 18.93
N SER A 107 27.46 -18.32 17.90
CA SER A 107 26.96 -18.19 16.53
C SER A 107 26.98 -19.55 15.86
N VAL A 108 25.94 -19.88 15.11
CA VAL A 108 25.86 -21.11 14.34
C VAL A 108 26.25 -20.80 12.90
N GLU A 109 27.15 -21.61 12.34
CA GLU A 109 27.57 -21.53 10.94
C GLU A 109 27.00 -22.69 10.14
N LEU A 110 26.39 -22.38 9.01
CA LEU A 110 26.04 -23.33 7.96
C LEU A 110 27.17 -23.31 6.93
N ARG A 111 27.81 -24.45 6.69
CA ARG A 111 28.91 -24.58 5.73
C ARG A 111 28.56 -25.60 4.66
N ASN A 112 28.94 -25.34 3.41
CA ASN A 112 28.78 -26.31 2.34
C ASN A 112 29.79 -27.47 2.45
N SER A 113 29.68 -28.47 1.59
CA SER A 113 30.57 -29.64 1.55
C SER A 113 32.05 -29.32 1.23
N SER A 114 32.34 -28.11 0.75
CA SER A 114 33.70 -27.61 0.54
C SER A 114 34.26 -26.85 1.77
N GLY A 115 33.45 -26.68 2.81
CA GLY A 115 33.78 -25.96 4.04
C GLY A 115 33.59 -24.43 3.96
N GLU A 116 32.96 -23.92 2.89
CA GLU A 116 32.64 -22.50 2.76
C GLU A 116 31.43 -22.16 3.62
N ILE A 117 31.49 -21.05 4.37
CA ILE A 117 30.36 -20.57 5.17
C ILE A 117 29.31 -19.99 4.22
N ILE A 118 28.14 -20.61 4.19
CA ILE A 118 26.98 -20.20 3.40
C ILE A 118 26.13 -19.21 4.21
N ASP A 119 25.88 -19.51 5.48
CA ASP A 119 25.13 -18.62 6.36
C ASP A 119 25.64 -18.69 7.80
N LYS A 120 25.36 -17.63 8.56
CA LYS A 120 25.77 -17.51 9.95
C LYS A 120 24.77 -16.68 10.75
N THR A 121 24.37 -17.19 11.91
CA THR A 121 23.53 -16.43 12.84
C THR A 121 24.27 -15.21 13.41
N PRO A 122 23.58 -14.20 13.94
CA PRO A 122 24.20 -13.24 14.85
C PRO A 122 24.78 -13.93 16.09
N SER A 123 25.45 -13.16 16.94
CA SER A 123 25.83 -13.63 18.28
C SER A 123 24.58 -13.75 19.15
N ILE A 124 24.06 -14.97 19.28
CA ILE A 124 22.83 -15.29 19.98
C ILE A 124 23.07 -15.66 21.44
N SER A 125 22.04 -15.53 22.27
CA SER A 125 22.04 -15.97 23.66
C SER A 125 20.64 -16.38 24.08
N ASP A 126 20.53 -17.54 24.70
CA ASP A 126 19.31 -18.05 25.31
C ASP A 126 19.63 -18.69 26.67
N LEU A 127 19.31 -17.94 27.73
CA LEU A 127 19.68 -18.29 29.11
C LEU A 127 18.54 -18.99 29.86
N LYS A 128 17.43 -19.34 29.20
CA LYS A 128 16.25 -19.89 29.85
C LYS A 128 15.69 -21.06 29.06
N ASN A 129 15.64 -22.21 29.71
CA ASN A 129 15.05 -23.46 29.23
C ASN A 129 13.53 -23.33 29.03
N ASN A 130 13.11 -22.69 27.95
CA ASN A 130 11.72 -22.37 27.65
C ASN A 130 11.40 -22.68 26.18
N PHE A 131 10.40 -22.02 25.59
CA PHE A 131 9.96 -22.26 24.22
C PHE A 131 10.30 -21.10 23.28
N TYR A 132 11.26 -20.25 23.64
CA TYR A 132 11.73 -19.15 22.81
C TYR A 132 12.98 -19.57 22.06
N SER A 133 13.15 -19.06 20.87
CA SER A 133 14.25 -19.37 19.96
C SER A 133 14.70 -18.09 19.27
N TRP A 134 15.91 -18.12 18.70
CA TRP A 134 16.34 -17.09 17.77
C TRP A 134 15.86 -17.47 16.38
N GLN A 135 15.11 -16.59 15.73
CA GLN A 135 14.53 -16.83 14.41
C GLN A 135 14.65 -15.60 13.53
N ARG A 136 14.68 -15.78 12.21
CA ARG A 136 14.57 -14.66 11.26
C ARG A 136 13.16 -14.07 11.35
N SER A 137 13.01 -12.74 11.26
CA SER A 137 11.69 -12.10 11.37
C SER A 137 10.73 -12.48 10.23
N PHE A 138 11.27 -12.88 9.07
CA PHE A 138 10.55 -13.53 7.97
C PHE A 138 11.43 -14.65 7.40
N ASP A 139 10.83 -15.62 6.72
CA ASP A 139 11.57 -16.76 6.17
C ASP A 139 12.62 -16.29 5.16
N GLY A 140 13.89 -16.63 5.40
CA GLY A 140 14.99 -16.23 4.51
C GLY A 140 15.49 -14.79 4.66
N HIS A 141 14.89 -14.00 5.56
CA HIS A 141 15.14 -12.57 5.74
C HIS A 141 16.33 -12.26 6.66
N THR A 142 17.04 -11.15 6.46
CA THR A 142 18.29 -10.88 7.19
C THR A 142 18.13 -10.55 8.68
N ASP A 143 16.96 -10.04 9.07
CA ASP A 143 16.70 -9.61 10.44
C ASP A 143 16.33 -10.78 11.34
N TRP A 144 16.80 -10.71 12.60
CA TRP A 144 16.63 -11.75 13.61
C TRP A 144 15.92 -11.21 14.84
N GLU A 145 15.08 -12.06 15.44
CA GLU A 145 14.37 -11.80 16.68
C GLU A 145 14.42 -12.99 17.63
N PHE A 146 14.13 -12.72 18.91
CA PHE A 146 14.01 -13.74 19.94
C PHE A 146 12.54 -13.82 20.39
N SER A 147 11.86 -14.87 19.95
CA SER A 147 10.39 -15.00 20.02
C SER A 147 10.00 -16.45 20.29
N LEU A 148 8.70 -16.71 20.46
CA LEU A 148 8.19 -18.06 20.66
C LEU A 148 8.57 -18.93 19.43
N GLY A 149 9.22 -20.06 19.68
CA GLY A 149 9.72 -20.92 18.62
C GLY A 149 8.62 -21.59 17.84
N ASN A 150 8.86 -21.78 16.54
CA ASN A 150 7.86 -22.31 15.63
C ASN A 150 8.38 -23.35 14.62
N ALA A 151 9.59 -23.87 14.83
CA ALA A 151 10.20 -25.04 14.18
C ALA A 151 9.26 -25.85 13.26
N GLY A 152 9.54 -25.81 11.97
CA GLY A 152 8.77 -26.39 10.88
C GLY A 152 7.63 -25.50 10.37
N GLY A 153 7.44 -24.32 10.97
CA GLY A 153 6.47 -23.31 10.61
C GLY A 153 7.10 -22.12 9.89
N SER A 154 6.30 -21.39 9.12
CA SER A 154 6.72 -20.18 8.42
C SER A 154 6.62 -18.95 9.33
N ASN A 155 7.64 -18.09 9.29
CA ASN A 155 7.65 -16.75 9.88
C ASN A 155 6.92 -15.72 8.99
N GLY A 156 6.31 -16.19 7.90
CA GLY A 156 5.77 -15.36 6.84
C GLY A 156 6.85 -14.90 5.87
N LYS A 157 6.41 -14.27 4.78
CA LYS A 157 7.29 -13.59 3.82
C LYS A 157 7.17 -12.10 4.04
N LEU A 158 8.29 -11.37 3.95
CA LEU A 158 8.25 -9.92 3.91
C LEU A 158 7.41 -9.53 2.69
N ALA A 159 6.31 -8.81 2.91
CA ALA A 159 5.51 -8.28 1.81
C ALA A 159 6.42 -7.32 1.02
N SER A 160 6.71 -7.65 -0.24
CA SER A 160 7.34 -6.69 -1.14
C SER A 160 6.45 -5.45 -1.15
N LEU A 161 7.03 -4.27 -0.92
CA LEU A 161 6.37 -2.97 -1.03
C LEU A 161 5.67 -2.73 -2.40
N ASP A 162 5.80 -3.66 -3.34
CA ASP A 162 5.21 -3.65 -4.67
C ASP A 162 3.78 -4.24 -4.76
N GLU A 163 3.21 -4.80 -3.70
CA GLU A 163 1.77 -5.18 -3.65
C GLU A 163 0.99 -4.42 -2.58
N SER A 164 1.18 -3.10 -2.49
CA SER A 164 0.07 -2.25 -2.06
C SER A 164 -0.85 -2.09 -3.28
N SER A 165 -1.97 -2.81 -3.33
CA SER A 165 -3.05 -2.47 -4.25
C SER A 165 -3.47 -1.04 -3.95
N THR A 166 -2.97 -0.08 -4.73
CA THR A 166 -3.41 1.29 -4.56
C THR A 166 -4.90 1.35 -4.89
N VAL A 167 -5.69 2.00 -4.05
CA VAL A 167 -7.13 2.10 -4.29
C VAL A 167 -7.36 2.84 -5.61
N GLU A 168 -8.07 2.22 -6.53
CA GLU A 168 -8.44 2.86 -7.79
C GLU A 168 -9.80 3.56 -7.63
N ILE A 169 -9.91 4.77 -8.19
CA ILE A 169 -11.14 5.57 -8.18
C ILE A 169 -11.55 5.79 -9.63
N THR A 170 -12.78 5.42 -9.97
CA THR A 170 -13.44 5.91 -11.19
C THR A 170 -14.31 7.11 -10.84
N LEU A 171 -14.40 8.09 -11.74
CA LEU A 171 -15.21 9.29 -11.56
C LEU A 171 -15.72 9.75 -12.92
N ALA A 172 -17.02 10.00 -13.01
CA ALA A 172 -17.67 10.57 -14.18
C ALA A 172 -18.86 11.44 -13.78
N THR A 173 -19.24 12.33 -14.69
CA THR A 173 -20.55 12.99 -14.71
C THR A 173 -21.42 12.32 -15.77
N ASP A 174 -22.74 12.39 -15.64
CA ASP A 174 -23.66 11.84 -16.63
C ASP A 174 -23.62 12.59 -17.97
N LYS A 175 -23.23 13.87 -17.97
CA LYS A 175 -22.98 14.69 -19.16
C LYS A 175 -21.73 15.55 -19.00
N THR A 176 -21.24 16.11 -20.10
CA THR A 176 -20.13 17.08 -20.11
C THR A 176 -20.59 18.53 -20.13
N ASP A 177 -21.82 18.77 -20.60
CA ASP A 177 -22.37 20.11 -20.81
C ASP A 177 -23.84 20.10 -20.36
N TYR A 178 -24.20 21.11 -19.58
CA TYR A 178 -25.51 21.26 -18.98
C TYR A 178 -26.04 22.67 -19.23
N VAL A 179 -27.37 22.79 -19.25
CA VAL A 179 -28.05 24.08 -19.16
C VAL A 179 -28.58 24.30 -17.74
N PHE A 180 -28.95 25.55 -17.43
CA PHE A 180 -29.56 25.86 -16.14
C PHE A 180 -30.83 25.03 -15.88
N ASP A 181 -31.10 24.79 -14.59
CA ASP A 181 -32.18 23.97 -14.06
C ASP A 181 -32.08 22.46 -14.36
N GLU A 182 -31.00 22.00 -15.01
CA GLU A 182 -30.64 20.58 -15.01
C GLU A 182 -29.99 20.15 -13.68
N THR A 183 -29.93 18.84 -13.45
CA THR A 183 -29.23 18.23 -12.32
C THR A 183 -28.05 17.43 -12.87
N ALA A 184 -26.84 17.78 -12.46
CA ALA A 184 -25.64 16.99 -12.75
C ALA A 184 -25.57 15.78 -11.81
N ILE A 185 -25.43 14.59 -12.37
CA ILE A 185 -25.19 13.34 -11.62
C ILE A 185 -23.70 13.05 -11.64
N ILE A 186 -23.10 13.00 -10.45
CA ILE A 186 -21.68 12.74 -10.23
C ILE A 186 -21.56 11.35 -9.62
N GLN A 187 -20.88 10.44 -10.30
CA GLN A 187 -20.84 9.03 -9.91
C GLN A 187 -19.49 8.37 -10.20
N GLY A 188 -19.26 7.23 -9.57
CA GLY A 188 -18.07 6.42 -9.79
C GLY A 188 -18.02 5.19 -8.90
N SER A 189 -16.86 4.57 -8.85
CA SER A 189 -16.57 3.37 -8.08
C SER A 189 -15.20 3.46 -7.42
N VAL A 190 -15.02 2.68 -6.36
CA VAL A 190 -13.71 2.44 -5.74
C VAL A 190 -13.34 0.96 -5.87
N SER A 191 -12.06 0.62 -5.95
CA SER A 191 -11.62 -0.78 -6.08
C SER A 191 -11.88 -1.63 -4.83
N GLU A 192 -11.90 -1.00 -3.65
CA GLU A 192 -12.15 -1.66 -2.38
C GLU A 192 -12.65 -0.69 -1.30
N LYS A 193 -13.11 -1.23 -0.17
CA LYS A 193 -13.54 -0.45 0.99
C LYS A 193 -12.42 -0.38 2.03
N VAL A 194 -11.92 0.84 2.27
CA VAL A 194 -10.89 1.12 3.26
C VAL A 194 -11.50 1.49 4.62
N PHE A 195 -10.85 1.04 5.69
CA PHE A 195 -11.22 1.36 7.07
C PHE A 195 -10.06 2.07 7.77
N VAL A 196 -10.38 3.12 8.51
CA VAL A 196 -9.43 3.83 9.37
C VAL A 196 -9.45 3.16 10.75
N GLU A 197 -8.31 2.66 11.22
CA GLU A 197 -8.25 1.88 12.48
C GLU A 197 -8.06 2.75 13.74
N ILE A 198 -7.55 3.98 13.60
CA ILE A 198 -7.20 4.86 14.73
C ILE A 198 -7.85 6.24 14.53
N PRO A 199 -8.57 6.81 15.52
CA PRO A 199 -8.83 6.31 16.88
C PRO A 199 -10.01 5.33 17.01
N THR A 200 -10.76 5.07 15.93
CA THR A 200 -11.89 4.15 15.91
C THR A 200 -12.00 3.48 14.55
N PHE A 201 -12.20 2.15 14.54
CA PHE A 201 -12.45 1.37 13.32
C PHE A 201 -13.73 1.85 12.62
N GLN A 202 -13.58 2.64 11.57
CA GLN A 202 -14.69 3.15 10.75
C GLN A 202 -14.33 3.14 9.28
N SER A 203 -15.33 3.00 8.40
CA SER A 203 -15.10 3.14 6.96
C SER A 203 -14.50 4.51 6.68
N GLU A 204 -13.51 4.57 5.80
CA GLU A 204 -13.07 5.84 5.25
C GLU A 204 -14.20 6.42 4.38
N PRO A 205 -14.52 7.72 4.48
CA PRO A 205 -15.49 8.35 3.61
C PRO A 205 -14.85 8.79 2.30
N ILE A 206 -15.63 8.75 1.21
CA ILE A 206 -15.32 9.42 -0.04
C ILE A 206 -15.62 10.92 0.13
N LEU A 207 -14.67 11.77 -0.25
CA LEU A 207 -14.78 13.23 -0.21
C LEU A 207 -14.85 13.79 -1.63
N ILE A 208 -16.02 14.33 -2.01
CA ILE A 208 -16.27 14.92 -3.32
C ILE A 208 -16.26 16.45 -3.16
N ASN A 209 -15.35 17.13 -3.84
CA ASN A 209 -15.26 18.58 -3.88
C ASN A 209 -15.62 19.10 -5.26
N ILE A 210 -16.61 19.99 -5.34
CA ILE A 210 -17.09 20.60 -6.57
C ILE A 210 -16.73 22.10 -6.50
N SER A 211 -16.00 22.60 -7.49
CA SER A 211 -15.61 24.01 -7.58
C SER A 211 -15.94 24.57 -8.97
N GLY A 212 -16.69 25.66 -9.00
CA GLY A 212 -16.96 26.47 -10.21
C GLY A 212 -16.49 27.92 -10.00
N PRO A 213 -16.88 28.86 -10.89
CA PRO A 213 -16.43 30.24 -10.85
C PRO A 213 -16.73 30.97 -9.52
N ASP A 214 -17.96 30.86 -9.02
CA ASP A 214 -18.42 31.48 -7.77
C ASP A 214 -19.06 30.46 -6.82
N PHE A 215 -18.76 29.18 -7.02
CA PHE A 215 -19.42 28.07 -6.33
C PHE A 215 -18.41 27.09 -5.78
N GLN A 216 -18.58 26.69 -4.53
CA GLN A 216 -17.86 25.56 -3.93
C GLN A 216 -18.80 24.72 -3.06
N ARG A 217 -18.73 23.41 -3.21
CA ARG A 217 -19.49 22.46 -2.38
C ARG A 217 -18.66 21.21 -2.13
N SER A 218 -18.70 20.72 -0.89
CA SER A 218 -18.13 19.44 -0.52
C SER A 218 -19.22 18.47 -0.08
N VAL A 219 -19.10 17.22 -0.51
CA VAL A 219 -19.98 16.11 -0.13
C VAL A 219 -19.12 15.00 0.44
N SER A 220 -19.58 14.40 1.54
CA SER A 220 -18.96 13.24 2.15
C SER A 220 -19.97 12.09 2.17
N LEU A 221 -19.57 10.94 1.64
CA LEU A 221 -20.41 9.74 1.58
C LEU A 221 -19.56 8.48 1.71
N TYR A 222 -20.19 7.32 1.71
CA TYR A 222 -19.49 6.03 1.75
C TYR A 222 -19.81 5.23 0.48
N PRO A 223 -18.89 4.37 -0.01
CA PRO A 223 -19.22 3.43 -1.06
C PRO A 223 -20.37 2.52 -0.63
N ASP A 224 -21.24 2.19 -1.57
CA ASP A 224 -22.32 1.24 -1.35
C ASP A 224 -21.81 -0.21 -1.26
N PHE A 225 -22.74 -1.18 -1.21
CA PHE A 225 -22.38 -2.60 -1.15
C PHE A 225 -21.58 -3.09 -2.37
N TYR A 226 -21.77 -2.44 -3.52
CA TYR A 226 -21.11 -2.75 -4.78
C TYR A 226 -19.92 -1.82 -5.06
N LEU A 227 -19.45 -1.07 -4.04
CA LEU A 227 -18.35 -0.11 -4.11
C LEU A 227 -18.60 1.09 -5.04
N ASN A 228 -19.86 1.37 -5.35
CA ASN A 228 -20.25 2.55 -6.13
C ASN A 228 -20.57 3.73 -5.22
N TYR A 229 -20.49 4.92 -5.79
CA TYR A 229 -20.95 6.14 -5.16
C TYR A 229 -21.62 7.07 -6.16
N GLU A 230 -22.56 7.87 -5.66
CA GLU A 230 -23.31 8.84 -6.46
C GLU A 230 -23.70 10.06 -5.61
N THR A 231 -23.67 11.24 -6.20
CA THR A 231 -24.26 12.46 -5.66
C THR A 231 -24.76 13.35 -6.79
N THR A 232 -25.57 14.36 -6.46
CA THR A 232 -26.16 15.27 -7.44
C THR A 232 -25.93 16.75 -7.11
N LEU A 233 -25.89 17.56 -8.16
CA LEU A 233 -25.85 19.01 -8.08
C LEU A 233 -26.91 19.63 -8.98
N ASP A 234 -27.88 20.31 -8.38
CA ASP A 234 -28.88 21.10 -9.11
C ASP A 234 -28.26 22.40 -9.62
N LEU A 235 -28.32 22.63 -10.93
CA LEU A 235 -27.64 23.72 -11.63
C LEU A 235 -28.55 24.95 -11.72
N VAL A 236 -28.95 25.46 -10.56
CA VAL A 236 -29.89 26.57 -10.46
C VAL A 236 -29.16 27.86 -10.12
N GLN A 237 -29.38 28.93 -10.92
CA GLN A 237 -28.70 30.22 -10.74
C GLN A 237 -28.87 30.81 -9.34
N VAL A 238 -30.08 30.72 -8.77
CA VAL A 238 -30.37 31.25 -7.43
C VAL A 238 -29.64 30.50 -6.31
N LEU A 239 -29.08 29.32 -6.59
CA LEU A 239 -28.22 28.55 -5.67
C LEU A 239 -26.73 28.93 -5.81
N GLY A 240 -26.41 29.99 -6.56
CA GLY A 240 -25.04 30.46 -6.76
C GLY A 240 -24.31 29.76 -7.91
N ILE A 241 -25.04 29.04 -8.77
CA ILE A 241 -24.48 28.43 -9.98
C ILE A 241 -24.39 29.52 -11.08
N SER A 242 -23.22 29.65 -11.70
CA SER A 242 -22.94 30.57 -12.79
C SER A 242 -22.47 29.81 -14.02
N GLU A 243 -22.51 30.46 -15.18
CA GLU A 243 -21.94 29.86 -16.40
C GLU A 243 -20.45 29.63 -16.24
N GLY A 244 -19.97 28.52 -16.80
CA GLY A 244 -18.56 28.18 -16.84
C GLY A 244 -18.28 26.73 -16.47
N THR A 245 -17.00 26.44 -16.30
CA THR A 245 -16.53 25.08 -16.02
C THR A 245 -16.53 24.78 -14.53
N TYR A 246 -17.12 23.65 -14.17
CA TYR A 246 -17.14 23.09 -12.85
C TYR A 246 -16.16 21.92 -12.79
N THR A 247 -15.25 21.96 -11.83
CA THR A 247 -14.30 20.88 -11.54
C THR A 247 -14.81 20.04 -10.38
N VAL A 248 -14.83 18.72 -10.55
CA VAL A 248 -15.20 17.75 -9.52
C VAL A 248 -13.98 16.93 -9.17
N THR A 249 -13.57 16.96 -7.91
CA THR A 249 -12.44 16.17 -7.39
C THR A 249 -12.95 15.22 -6.31
N VAL A 250 -12.75 13.92 -6.52
CA VAL A 250 -13.03 12.87 -5.55
C VAL A 250 -11.74 12.44 -4.88
N ASN A 251 -11.74 12.37 -3.55
CA ASN A 251 -10.62 11.89 -2.75
C ASN A 251 -11.08 10.71 -1.89
N TYR A 252 -10.27 9.65 -1.89
CA TYR A 252 -10.54 8.44 -1.13
C TYR A 252 -9.25 7.64 -0.89
N ALA A 253 -8.97 7.22 0.34
CA ALA A 253 -7.81 6.39 0.68
C ALA A 253 -6.46 6.97 0.22
N GLY A 254 -6.30 8.29 0.32
CA GLY A 254 -5.12 9.02 -0.14
C GLY A 254 -5.03 9.24 -1.65
N GLN A 255 -5.95 8.67 -2.42
CA GLN A 255 -6.02 8.78 -3.88
C GLN A 255 -7.00 9.87 -4.30
N SER A 256 -6.78 10.45 -5.48
CA SER A 256 -7.60 11.55 -5.99
C SER A 256 -7.86 11.40 -7.47
N GLN A 257 -9.09 11.67 -7.89
CA GLN A 257 -9.51 11.69 -9.29
C GLN A 257 -10.29 12.97 -9.58
N THR A 258 -10.09 13.56 -10.75
CA THR A 258 -10.75 14.80 -11.16
C THR A 258 -11.45 14.66 -12.50
N THR A 259 -12.63 15.26 -12.62
CA THR A 259 -13.33 15.48 -13.89
C THR A 259 -13.90 16.89 -13.94
N SER A 260 -14.48 17.30 -15.07
CA SER A 260 -15.11 18.60 -15.23
C SER A 260 -16.30 18.54 -16.17
N PHE A 261 -17.25 19.45 -15.96
CA PHE A 261 -18.38 19.71 -16.85
C PHE A 261 -18.62 21.22 -17.01
N ASN A 262 -19.35 21.63 -18.04
CA ASN A 262 -19.70 23.03 -18.29
C ASN A 262 -21.18 23.30 -18.03
N VAL A 263 -21.47 24.52 -17.59
CA VAL A 263 -22.83 25.06 -17.48
C VAL A 263 -22.94 26.26 -18.42
N GLU A 264 -23.93 26.23 -19.30
CA GLU A 264 -24.18 27.27 -20.31
C GLU A 264 -25.65 27.72 -20.28
N SER A 265 -25.93 28.95 -20.74
CA SER A 265 -27.32 29.37 -20.99
C SER A 265 -27.92 28.63 -22.18
N GLU A 266 -29.22 28.40 -22.13
CA GLU A 266 -29.97 27.90 -23.26
C GLU A 266 -29.96 28.92 -24.42
N ILE A 267 -29.47 28.52 -25.59
CA ILE A 267 -29.53 29.33 -26.80
C ILE A 267 -30.94 29.24 -27.36
N ILE A 268 -31.77 30.23 -27.08
CA ILE A 268 -33.07 30.36 -27.73
C ILE A 268 -32.82 30.92 -29.14
N GLU A 269 -32.93 30.08 -30.18
CA GLU A 269 -33.07 30.56 -31.55
C GLU A 269 -34.37 31.37 -31.66
N ILE A 270 -34.24 32.69 -31.62
CA ILE A 270 -35.34 33.58 -32.00
C ILE A 270 -35.49 33.44 -33.51
N ASN A 271 -36.41 32.57 -33.96
CA ASN A 271 -36.93 32.69 -35.31
C ASN A 271 -37.45 34.12 -35.45
N GLU A 272 -36.85 34.92 -36.34
CA GLU A 272 -37.39 36.23 -36.71
C GLU A 272 -38.88 36.05 -37.01
N PHE A 273 -39.74 36.61 -36.14
CA PHE A 273 -41.12 36.79 -36.51
C PHE A 273 -41.11 37.66 -37.76
N ALA A 274 -41.54 37.09 -38.90
CA ALA A 274 -41.83 37.88 -40.08
C ALA A 274 -42.74 39.04 -39.64
N GLU A 275 -42.29 40.28 -39.83
CA GLU A 275 -43.12 41.46 -39.56
C GLU A 275 -44.43 41.34 -40.36
N SER A 276 -45.49 40.84 -39.73
CA SER A 276 -46.81 40.86 -40.33
C SER A 276 -47.41 42.24 -40.09
N SER A 277 -47.34 43.12 -41.10
CA SER A 277 -48.04 44.39 -41.03
C SER A 277 -49.55 44.15 -41.04
N PHE A 278 -50.24 44.52 -39.97
CA PHE A 278 -51.70 44.52 -39.90
C PHE A 278 -52.25 45.81 -40.54
N ASN A 279 -52.73 45.71 -41.77
CA ASN A 279 -53.33 46.85 -42.48
C ASN A 279 -54.84 46.84 -42.31
N ILE A 280 -55.39 47.89 -41.69
CA ILE A 280 -56.83 48.13 -41.61
C ILE A 280 -57.25 48.97 -42.82
N PHE A 281 -58.19 48.45 -43.61
CA PHE A 281 -58.85 49.21 -44.66
C PHE A 281 -60.27 49.56 -44.20
N VAL A 282 -60.65 50.82 -44.36
CA VAL A 282 -62.03 51.27 -44.24
C VAL A 282 -62.64 51.30 -45.64
N ASP A 283 -63.90 50.89 -45.80
CA ASP A 283 -64.56 50.94 -47.12
C ASP A 283 -64.87 52.38 -47.56
N LYS A 284 -64.91 53.32 -46.61
CA LYS A 284 -65.16 54.75 -46.83
C LYS A 284 -64.38 55.60 -45.84
N ASN A 285 -63.98 56.80 -46.29
CA ASN A 285 -63.30 57.75 -45.42
C ASN A 285 -64.25 58.47 -44.46
N GLU A 286 -65.56 58.52 -44.76
CA GLU A 286 -66.58 59.19 -43.95
C GLU A 286 -67.92 58.44 -44.02
N TYR A 287 -68.63 58.34 -42.88
CA TYR A 287 -69.96 57.76 -42.78
C TYR A 287 -70.92 58.81 -42.21
N PHE A 288 -71.94 59.18 -42.98
CA PHE A 288 -72.97 60.11 -42.53
C PHE A 288 -74.10 59.36 -41.82
N LEU A 289 -74.50 59.87 -40.65
CA LEU A 289 -75.67 59.40 -39.92
C LEU A 289 -76.95 59.78 -40.67
N LYS A 290 -77.90 58.83 -40.72
CA LYS A 290 -79.27 59.06 -41.18
C LYS A 290 -80.16 59.46 -40.02
#